data_AF-A0A3D8UN02-F1
#
_entry.id   AF-A0A3D8UN02-F1
#
_cell.length_a   1.000
_cell.length_b   1.000
_cell.length_c   1.000
_cell.angle_alpha   90.00
_cell.angle_beta   90.00
_cell.angle_gamma   90.00
#
_symmetry.space_group_name_H-M   'P 1'
#
loop_
_entity.id
_entity.type
_entity.pdbx_description
1 polymer ?
#
loop_
_entity_poly.entity_id
_entity_poly.type
_entity_poly.pdbx_seq_one_letter_code
_entity_poly.pdbx_strand_id
1 'polypeptide(L)'
;MIKVASMVLKNNLTKITFITLLTILFLYILNFVTDKNEALANVENKRIVEVFKSPSCGCCNGYVLFLEKENFKVKQIDLESVHTIKQKYAIPLEMQSCHTTIIDKYFIEGHVPLEAINKLLKERPDIDGLALPGMPIGTPGMPGDKEEPYVIYQLVDGSFSVFMTI
;
A
#
# COMPACT_ATOMS: atom_id res chain seq x y z
N MET A 1 -71.71 4.42 4.29
CA MET A 1 -70.51 4.57 5.14
C MET A 1 -69.33 3.65 4.73
N ILE A 2 -69.57 2.42 4.23
CA ILE A 2 -68.50 1.44 3.89
C ILE A 2 -67.57 1.87 2.72
N LYS A 3 -68.10 2.58 1.71
CA LYS A 3 -67.32 3.02 0.52
C LYS A 3 -66.28 4.11 0.80
N VAL A 4 -66.54 4.97 1.81
CA VAL A 4 -65.63 6.06 2.18
C VAL A 4 -64.43 5.52 2.96
N ALA A 5 -64.64 4.56 3.86
CA ALA A 5 -63.57 3.92 4.62
C ALA A 5 -62.58 3.15 3.72
N SER A 6 -63.05 2.44 2.69
CA SER A 6 -62.16 1.70 1.78
C SER A 6 -61.34 2.63 0.86
N MET A 7 -61.89 3.79 0.49
CA MET A 7 -61.19 4.81 -0.30
C MET A 7 -60.07 5.49 0.50
N VAL A 8 -60.32 5.80 1.78
CA VAL A 8 -59.31 6.35 2.70
C VAL A 8 -58.19 5.32 2.96
N LEU A 9 -58.54 4.04 3.14
CA LEU A 9 -57.56 2.97 3.35
C LEU A 9 -56.64 2.76 2.13
N LYS A 10 -57.22 2.74 0.91
CA LYS A 10 -56.46 2.65 -0.34
C LYS A 10 -55.51 3.83 -0.54
N ASN A 11 -55.94 5.04 -0.20
CA ASN A 11 -55.12 6.26 -0.37
C ASN A 11 -53.96 6.33 0.64
N ASN A 12 -54.15 5.77 1.84
CA ASN A 12 -53.08 5.63 2.82
C ASN A 12 -52.10 4.51 2.44
N LEU A 13 -52.59 3.40 1.88
CA LEU A 13 -51.75 2.30 1.41
C LEU A 13 -50.86 2.74 0.22
N THR A 14 -51.40 3.48 -0.76
CA THR A 14 -50.61 4.04 -1.87
C THR A 14 -49.56 5.05 -1.39
N LYS A 15 -49.88 5.88 -0.40
CA LYS A 15 -48.90 6.79 0.23
C LYS A 15 -47.79 6.03 0.95
N ILE A 16 -48.12 4.98 1.71
CA ILE A 16 -47.13 4.15 2.41
C ILE A 16 -46.20 3.48 1.39
N THR A 17 -46.75 2.86 0.34
CA THR A 17 -45.94 2.22 -0.70
C THR A 17 -45.01 3.22 -1.41
N PHE A 18 -45.48 4.45 -1.64
CA PHE A 18 -44.68 5.50 -2.25
C PHE A 18 -43.54 5.96 -1.34
N ILE A 19 -43.83 6.15 -0.05
CA ILE A 19 -42.81 6.51 0.96
C ILE A 19 -41.75 5.40 1.05
N THR A 20 -42.16 4.14 1.11
CA THR A 20 -41.20 3.01 1.18
C THR A 20 -40.31 2.95 -0.06
N LEU A 21 -40.87 3.16 -1.26
CA LEU A 21 -40.10 3.17 -2.50
C LEU A 21 -39.10 4.33 -2.52
N LEU A 22 -39.52 5.52 -2.07
CA LEU A 22 -38.67 6.70 -1.98
C LEU A 22 -37.52 6.50 -0.99
N THR A 23 -37.79 5.87 0.17
CA THR A 23 -36.75 5.57 1.16
C THR A 23 -35.75 4.54 0.65
N ILE A 24 -36.20 3.50 -0.07
CA ILE A 24 -35.30 2.49 -0.65
C ILE A 24 -34.42 3.14 -1.73
N LEU A 25 -35.02 3.97 -2.60
CA LEU A 25 -34.27 4.71 -3.61
C LEU A 25 -33.25 5.66 -2.98
N PHE A 26 -33.64 6.37 -1.91
CA PHE A 26 -32.73 7.24 -1.17
C PHE A 26 -31.57 6.46 -0.56
N LEU A 27 -31.83 5.33 0.09
CA LEU A 27 -30.79 4.46 0.66
C LEU A 27 -29.85 3.91 -0.42
N TYR A 28 -30.40 3.53 -1.59
CA TYR A 28 -29.60 3.06 -2.72
C TYR A 28 -28.68 4.17 -3.26
N ILE A 29 -29.21 5.38 -3.44
CA ILE A 29 -28.43 6.55 -3.86
C ILE A 29 -27.37 6.88 -2.79
N LEU A 30 -27.71 6.81 -1.51
CA LEU A 30 -26.79 7.10 -0.41
C LEU A 30 -25.60 6.13 -0.42
N ASN A 31 -25.86 4.82 -0.53
CA ASN A 31 -24.82 3.80 -0.65
C ASN A 31 -23.95 3.99 -1.92
N PHE A 32 -24.56 4.36 -3.04
CA PHE A 32 -23.83 4.61 -4.29
C PHE A 32 -22.94 5.86 -4.22
N VAL A 33 -23.34 6.88 -3.46
CA VAL A 33 -22.55 8.09 -3.24
C VAL A 33 -21.38 7.81 -2.28
N THR A 34 -21.58 6.99 -1.24
CA THR A 34 -20.51 6.64 -0.29
C THR A 34 -19.40 5.84 -0.96
N ASP A 35 -19.72 4.83 -1.78
CA ASP A 35 -18.72 4.02 -2.51
C ASP A 35 -17.80 4.86 -3.38
N LYS A 36 -18.37 5.86 -4.07
CA LYS A 36 -17.59 6.75 -4.94
C LYS A 36 -16.64 7.65 -4.14
N ASN A 37 -17.10 8.19 -3.02
CA ASN A 37 -16.29 9.09 -2.20
C ASN A 37 -15.09 8.37 -1.57
N GLU A 38 -15.26 7.12 -1.14
CA GLU A 38 -14.14 6.31 -0.63
C GLU A 38 -13.13 5.98 -1.73
N ALA A 39 -13.60 5.65 -2.94
CA ALA A 39 -12.71 5.41 -4.08
C ALA A 39 -11.91 6.67 -4.47
N LEU A 40 -12.54 7.84 -4.48
CA LEU A 40 -11.89 9.12 -4.80
C LEU A 40 -10.91 9.57 -3.69
N ALA A 41 -11.27 9.42 -2.42
CA ALA A 41 -10.40 9.75 -1.29
C ALA A 41 -9.13 8.88 -1.27
N ASN A 42 -9.24 7.60 -1.65
CA ASN A 42 -8.10 6.68 -1.75
C ASN A 42 -7.16 6.99 -2.93
N VAL A 43 -7.66 7.63 -3.99
CA VAL A 43 -6.84 8.07 -5.13
C VAL A 43 -6.06 9.34 -4.81
N GLU A 44 -6.63 10.24 -3.99
CA GLU A 44 -6.01 11.53 -3.66
C GLU A 44 -4.94 11.44 -2.57
N ASN A 45 -4.94 10.39 -1.74
CA ASN A 45 -4.04 10.24 -0.58
C ASN A 45 -3.01 9.10 -0.74
N LYS A 46 -2.52 8.86 -1.97
CA LYS A 46 -1.45 7.87 -2.19
C LYS A 46 -0.18 8.28 -1.46
N ARG A 47 0.32 7.38 -0.61
CA ARG A 47 1.59 7.57 0.10
C ARG A 47 2.74 7.67 -0.90
N ILE A 48 3.55 8.72 -0.77
CA ILE A 48 4.71 8.96 -1.62
C ILE A 48 5.88 8.13 -1.12
N VAL A 49 6.59 7.50 -2.06
CA VAL A 49 7.85 6.81 -1.81
C VAL A 49 8.89 7.25 -2.82
N GLU A 50 10.14 7.38 -2.40
CA GLU A 50 11.26 7.72 -3.29
C GLU A 50 12.15 6.50 -3.50
N VAL A 51 12.34 6.04 -4.73
CA VAL A 51 13.15 4.87 -5.06
C VAL A 51 14.44 5.31 -5.73
N PHE A 52 15.56 5.15 -5.03
CA PHE A 52 16.90 5.46 -5.52
C PHE A 52 17.52 4.21 -6.15
N LYS A 53 17.78 4.25 -7.45
CA LYS A 53 18.25 3.10 -8.23
C LYS A 53 19.21 3.51 -9.35
N SER A 54 19.86 2.53 -9.96
CA SER A 54 20.52 2.73 -11.26
C SER A 54 19.50 2.66 -12.40
N PRO A 55 19.59 3.50 -13.44
CA PRO A 55 18.63 3.51 -14.55
C PRO A 55 18.60 2.20 -15.34
N SER A 56 19.70 1.45 -15.37
CA SER A 56 19.84 0.18 -16.11
C SER A 56 19.46 -1.06 -15.29
N CYS A 57 19.07 -0.91 -14.02
CA CYS A 57 18.73 -2.03 -13.15
C CYS A 57 17.30 -2.56 -13.43
N GLY A 58 17.20 -3.65 -14.19
CA GLY A 58 15.90 -4.24 -14.57
C GLY A 58 15.03 -4.69 -13.39
N CYS A 59 15.60 -5.35 -12.38
CA CYS A 59 14.85 -5.78 -11.20
C CYS A 59 14.37 -4.60 -10.34
N CYS A 60 15.18 -3.54 -10.22
CA CYS A 60 14.80 -2.31 -9.53
C CYS A 60 13.57 -1.66 -10.19
N ASN A 61 13.49 -1.67 -11.52
CA ASN A 61 12.30 -1.21 -12.25
C ASN A 61 11.10 -2.12 -11.97
N GLY A 62 11.31 -3.44 -11.88
CA GLY A 62 10.27 -4.38 -11.45
C GLY A 62 9.73 -4.08 -10.05
N TYR A 63 10.60 -3.69 -9.12
CA TYR A 63 10.20 -3.29 -7.76
C TYR A 63 9.40 -1.99 -7.74
N VAL A 64 9.77 -1.00 -8.57
CA VAL A 64 8.98 0.23 -8.76
C VAL A 64 7.56 -0.10 -9.23
N LEU A 65 7.42 -0.93 -10.27
CA LEU A 65 6.11 -1.33 -10.80
C LEU A 65 5.26 -2.05 -9.75
N PHE A 66 5.90 -2.87 -8.92
CA PHE A 66 5.26 -3.50 -7.77
C PHE A 66 4.72 -2.45 -6.79
N LEU A 67 5.53 -1.48 -6.36
CA LEU A 67 5.06 -0.41 -5.46
C LEU A 67 3.92 0.41 -6.06
N GLU A 68 3.97 0.73 -7.35
CA GLU A 68 2.88 1.43 -8.04
C GLU A 68 1.58 0.60 -8.04
N LYS A 69 1.69 -0.72 -8.26
CA LYS A 69 0.57 -1.66 -8.20
C LYS A 69 -0.02 -1.76 -6.78
N GLU A 70 0.83 -1.69 -5.75
CA GLU A 70 0.41 -1.63 -4.35
C GLU A 70 -0.04 -0.22 -3.90
N ASN A 71 -0.41 0.64 -4.86
CA ASN A 71 -0.99 1.97 -4.66
C ASN A 71 -0.06 3.01 -4.01
N PHE A 72 1.24 2.80 -4.01
CA PHE A 72 2.19 3.88 -3.68
C PHE A 72 2.32 4.88 -4.84
N LYS A 73 2.57 6.14 -4.52
CA LYS A 73 2.99 7.16 -5.49
C LYS A 73 4.52 7.16 -5.55
N VAL A 74 5.07 6.46 -6.54
CA VAL A 74 6.53 6.26 -6.63
C VAL A 74 7.20 7.41 -7.37
N LYS A 75 8.21 8.01 -6.72
CA LYS A 75 9.16 8.92 -7.35
C LYS A 75 10.47 8.18 -7.57
N GLN A 76 10.79 7.91 -8.82
CA GLN A 76 12.06 7.27 -9.18
C GLN A 76 13.17 8.32 -9.22
N ILE A 77 14.32 7.99 -8.61
CA ILE A 77 15.52 8.84 -8.59
C ILE A 77 16.68 8.00 -9.11
N ASP A 78 17.03 8.23 -10.37
CA ASP A 78 18.14 7.54 -11.01
C ASP A 78 19.47 8.17 -10.58
N LEU A 79 20.37 7.32 -10.08
CA LEU A 79 21.71 7.70 -9.63
C LEU A 79 22.76 6.96 -10.46
N GLU A 80 23.87 7.64 -10.75
CA GLU A 80 25.07 6.98 -11.28
C GLU A 80 25.65 5.99 -10.27
N SER A 81 25.61 6.33 -8.98
CA SER A 81 26.01 5.46 -7.89
C SER A 81 25.00 5.47 -6.74
N VAL A 82 24.35 4.33 -6.56
CA VAL A 82 23.45 4.07 -5.42
C VAL A 82 24.21 3.96 -4.09
N HIS A 83 25.53 3.91 -4.09
CA HIS A 83 26.31 3.86 -2.84
C HIS A 83 26.12 5.12 -1.99
N THR A 84 25.94 6.26 -2.65
CA THR A 84 25.75 7.57 -1.98
C THR A 84 24.52 7.58 -1.06
N ILE A 85 23.40 7.00 -1.52
CA ILE A 85 22.19 6.93 -0.70
C ILE A 85 22.36 5.94 0.46
N LYS A 86 23.05 4.82 0.24
CA LYS A 86 23.31 3.80 1.27
C LYS A 86 24.19 4.35 2.39
N GLN A 87 25.23 5.11 2.05
CA GLN A 87 26.07 5.82 3.03
C GLN A 87 25.28 6.86 3.82
N LYS A 88 24.39 7.63 3.15
CA LYS A 88 23.56 8.64 3.81
C LYS A 88 22.67 8.04 4.92
N TYR A 89 22.17 6.83 4.71
CA TYR A 89 21.33 6.11 5.69
C TYR A 89 22.11 5.09 6.53
N ALA A 90 23.45 5.16 6.52
CA ALA A 90 24.32 4.26 7.29
C ALA A 90 24.02 2.76 7.09
N ILE A 91 23.63 2.36 5.88
CA ILE A 91 23.30 0.97 5.57
C ILE A 91 24.61 0.16 5.47
N PRO A 92 24.86 -0.79 6.38
CA PRO A 92 26.09 -1.57 6.42
C PRO A 92 26.18 -2.48 5.20
N LEU A 93 27.40 -2.80 4.77
CA LEU A 93 27.67 -3.49 3.50
C LEU A 93 26.91 -4.83 3.40
N GLU A 94 26.82 -5.56 4.50
CA GLU A 94 26.17 -6.86 4.62
C GLU A 94 24.66 -6.79 4.40
N MET A 95 24.07 -5.60 4.57
CA MET A 95 22.63 -5.37 4.42
C MET A 95 22.25 -4.76 3.08
N GLN A 96 23.22 -4.46 2.21
CA GLN A 96 22.95 -3.76 0.96
C GLN A 96 22.31 -4.64 -0.11
N SER A 97 21.53 -3.99 -0.97
CA SER A 97 20.88 -4.53 -2.17
C SER A 97 21.05 -3.54 -3.34
N CYS A 98 20.33 -3.77 -4.44
CA CYS A 98 20.47 -3.01 -5.69
C CYS A 98 19.85 -1.60 -5.65
N HIS A 99 18.90 -1.33 -4.76
CA HIS A 99 18.22 -0.04 -4.63
C HIS A 99 17.79 0.24 -3.19
N THR A 100 17.43 1.49 -2.92
CA THR A 100 16.97 1.94 -1.61
C THR A 100 15.68 2.76 -1.80
N THR A 101 14.63 2.41 -1.07
CA THR A 101 13.35 3.15 -1.10
C THR A 101 13.19 3.93 0.20
N ILE A 102 12.76 5.19 0.13
CA ILE A 102 12.45 6.01 1.31
C ILE A 102 10.94 6.18 1.43
N ILE A 103 10.43 5.90 2.62
CA ILE A 103 9.00 5.98 2.96
C ILE A 103 8.85 6.54 4.38
N ASP A 104 8.18 7.68 4.51
CA ASP A 104 8.16 8.47 5.75
C ASP A 104 9.58 8.72 6.29
N LYS A 105 9.87 8.19 7.49
CA LYS A 105 11.17 8.27 8.17
C LYS A 105 12.06 7.05 7.90
N TYR A 106 11.55 6.03 7.22
CA TYR A 106 12.22 4.75 7.06
C TYR A 106 12.89 4.62 5.71
N PHE A 107 14.04 3.96 5.67
CA PHE A 107 14.52 3.32 4.44
C PHE A 107 14.00 1.88 4.32
N ILE A 108 13.87 1.41 3.09
CA ILE A 108 13.56 0.04 2.70
C ILE A 108 14.62 -0.36 1.68
N GLU A 109 15.55 -1.21 2.11
CA GLU A 109 16.72 -1.61 1.34
C GLU A 109 16.44 -2.93 0.61
N GLY A 110 16.49 -2.87 -0.72
CA GLY A 110 16.26 -4.03 -1.58
C GLY A 110 14.81 -4.43 -1.78
N HIS A 111 14.63 -5.67 -2.22
CA HIS A 111 13.36 -6.23 -2.68
C HIS A 111 12.44 -6.67 -1.53
N VAL A 112 12.22 -5.81 -0.55
CA VAL A 112 11.42 -6.12 0.65
C VAL A 112 9.95 -6.35 0.29
N PRO A 113 9.33 -7.49 0.67
CA PRO A 113 7.93 -7.76 0.37
C PRO A 113 6.93 -6.84 1.09
N LEU A 114 5.72 -6.72 0.52
CA LEU A 114 4.69 -5.80 1.03
C LEU A 114 4.30 -6.11 2.47
N GLU A 115 4.33 -7.38 2.87
CA GLU A 115 4.00 -7.84 4.21
C GLU A 115 4.86 -7.15 5.27
N ALA A 116 6.17 -7.05 5.01
CA ALA A 116 7.11 -6.39 5.91
C ALA A 116 6.92 -4.87 5.91
N ILE A 117 6.69 -4.26 4.73
CA ILE A 117 6.39 -2.82 4.61
C ILE A 117 5.11 -2.47 5.37
N ASN A 118 4.04 -3.26 5.21
CA ASN A 118 2.77 -3.04 5.90
C ASN A 118 2.92 -3.18 7.42
N LYS A 119 3.66 -4.20 7.89
CA LYS A 119 3.96 -4.34 9.32
C LYS A 119 4.70 -3.11 9.86
N LEU A 120 5.74 -2.65 9.15
CA LEU A 120 6.49 -1.44 9.51
C LEU A 120 5.59 -0.21 9.59
N LEU A 121 4.77 0.03 8.58
CA LEU A 121 3.90 1.20 8.52
C LEU A 121 2.78 1.18 9.56
N LYS A 122 2.34 -0.02 9.95
CA LYS A 122 1.34 -0.23 11.00
C LYS A 122 1.93 -0.02 12.40
N GLU A 123 3.07 -0.63 12.68
CA GLU A 123 3.65 -0.64 14.03
C GLU A 123 4.48 0.61 14.31
N ARG A 124 5.06 1.20 13.26
CA ARG A 124 5.93 2.38 13.31
C ARG A 124 7.00 2.31 14.43
N PRO A 125 7.79 1.21 14.51
CA PRO A 125 8.81 1.06 15.52
C PRO A 125 9.89 2.16 15.43
N ASP A 126 10.65 2.33 16.50
CA ASP A 126 11.76 3.27 16.52
C ASP A 126 13.03 2.64 15.92
N ILE A 127 13.03 2.55 14.59
CA ILE A 127 14.13 2.05 13.77
C ILE A 127 14.36 2.97 12.58
N ASP A 128 15.50 2.82 11.91
CA ASP A 128 15.84 3.61 10.72
C ASP A 128 15.27 3.01 9.44
N GLY A 129 15.14 1.68 9.38
CA GLY A 129 14.66 1.03 8.18
C GLY A 129 14.69 -0.49 8.21
N LEU A 130 14.23 -1.07 7.10
CA LEU A 130 14.26 -2.50 6.84
C LEU A 130 15.25 -2.82 5.71
N ALA A 131 15.83 -4.02 5.75
CA ALA A 131 16.65 -4.53 4.66
C ALA A 131 16.30 -5.99 4.33
N LEU A 132 16.25 -6.28 3.03
CA LEU A 132 16.39 -7.64 2.49
C LEU A 132 17.68 -7.69 1.66
N PRO A 133 18.79 -8.20 2.23
CA PRO A 133 20.09 -8.13 1.60
C PRO A 133 20.18 -8.95 0.31
N GLY A 134 21.06 -8.52 -0.60
CA GLY A 134 21.27 -9.21 -1.89
C GLY A 134 20.09 -9.03 -2.84
N MET A 135 19.80 -10.05 -3.66
CA MET A 135 18.67 -10.05 -4.60
C MET A 135 18.01 -11.44 -4.66
N PRO A 136 17.26 -11.86 -3.62
CA PRO A 136 16.65 -13.19 -3.59
C PRO A 136 15.55 -13.34 -4.67
N ILE A 137 15.52 -14.50 -5.32
CA ILE A 137 14.48 -14.87 -6.30
C ILE A 137 13.12 -15.04 -5.59
N GLY A 138 12.04 -14.68 -6.28
CA GLY A 138 10.66 -14.75 -5.80
C GLY A 138 10.23 -13.51 -4.98
N THR A 139 11.14 -12.56 -4.77
CA THR A 139 10.83 -11.27 -4.15
C THR A 139 10.23 -10.30 -5.17
N PRO A 140 9.53 -9.23 -4.76
CA PRO A 140 8.96 -8.29 -5.71
C PRO A 140 10.02 -7.70 -6.65
N GLY A 141 9.79 -7.71 -7.95
CA GLY A 141 10.79 -7.29 -8.94
C GLY A 141 11.87 -8.33 -9.28
N MET A 142 11.91 -9.48 -8.59
CA MET A 142 12.79 -10.63 -8.85
C MET A 142 11.95 -11.87 -9.17
N PRO A 143 11.56 -12.09 -10.44
CA PRO A 143 10.67 -13.20 -10.81
C PRO A 143 11.29 -14.57 -10.55
N GLY A 144 10.45 -15.55 -10.24
CA GLY A 144 10.81 -16.95 -9.99
C GLY A 144 10.11 -17.50 -8.75
N ASP A 145 10.34 -18.77 -8.46
CA ASP A 145 9.74 -19.42 -7.30
C ASP A 145 10.56 -19.11 -6.05
N LYS A 146 9.87 -19.00 -4.92
CA LYS A 146 10.50 -18.85 -3.62
C LYS A 146 11.00 -20.21 -3.14
N GLU A 147 12.31 -20.33 -2.97
CA GLU A 147 12.94 -21.57 -2.52
C GLU A 147 13.09 -21.63 -0.99
N GLU A 148 13.39 -20.49 -0.36
CA GLU A 148 13.65 -20.40 1.08
C GLU A 148 12.92 -19.19 1.71
N PRO A 149 12.69 -19.19 3.03
CA PRO A 149 12.18 -18.03 3.73
C PRO A 149 13.10 -16.80 3.57
N TYR A 150 12.50 -15.63 3.40
CA TYR A 150 13.20 -14.36 3.39
C TYR A 150 13.35 -13.86 4.82
N VAL A 151 14.58 -13.55 5.22
CA VAL A 151 14.86 -12.91 6.51
C VAL A 151 14.99 -11.41 6.28
N ILE A 152 14.05 -10.65 6.84
CA ILE A 152 14.03 -9.19 6.77
C ILE A 152 14.63 -8.67 8.08
N TYR A 153 15.59 -7.76 7.94
CA TYR A 153 16.29 -7.16 9.06
C TYR A 153 15.75 -5.76 9.34
N GLN A 154 15.68 -5.40 10.61
CA GLN A 154 15.55 -4.01 11.05
C GLN A 154 16.93 -3.44 11.35
N LEU A 155 17.10 -2.14 11.12
CA LEU A 155 18.35 -1.43 11.37
C LEU A 155 18.15 -0.23 12.28
N VAL A 156 19.11 -0.04 13.18
CA VAL A 156 19.23 1.11 14.08
C VAL A 156 20.71 1.48 14.16
N ASP A 157 21.07 2.68 13.70
CA ASP A 157 22.42 3.22 13.71
C ASP A 157 23.47 2.25 13.11
N GLY A 158 23.12 1.63 11.97
CA GLY A 158 23.96 0.66 11.27
C GLY A 158 24.07 -0.72 11.92
N SER A 159 23.52 -0.91 13.13
CA SER A 159 23.33 -2.22 13.74
C SER A 159 22.06 -2.88 13.21
N PHE A 160 22.03 -4.22 13.12
CA PHE A 160 20.89 -4.93 12.56
C PHE A 160 20.47 -6.15 13.39
N SER A 161 19.18 -6.47 13.32
CA SER A 161 18.59 -7.67 13.92
C SER A 161 17.39 -8.14 13.09
N VAL A 162 16.97 -9.39 13.26
CA VAL A 162 15.83 -9.93 12.51
C VAL A 162 14.55 -9.17 12.90
N PHE A 163 13.87 -8.60 11.91
CA PHE A 163 12.55 -7.99 12.06
C PHE A 163 11.46 -9.04 11.89
N MET A 164 11.56 -9.84 10.83
CA MET A 164 10.67 -10.96 10.58
C MET A 164 11.26 -11.94 9.55
N THR A 165 10.69 -13.13 9.51
CA THR A 165 10.95 -14.12 8.46
C THR A 165 9.62 -14.44 7.78
N ILE A 166 9.61 -14.40 6.46
CA ILE A 166 8.43 -14.70 5.62
C ILE A 166 8.76 -15.79 4.65
#